data_AF-A0AAD5DCH0-F1
#
_entry.id   AF-A0AAD5DCH0-F1
#
_cell.length_a   1.000
_cell.length_b   1.000
_cell.length_c   1.000
_cell.angle_alpha   90.00
_cell.angle_beta   90.00
_cell.angle_gamma   90.00
#
_symmetry.space_group_name_H-M   'P 1'
#
loop_
_entity.id
_entity.type
_entity.pdbx_description
1 polymer ?
#
loop_
_entity_poly.entity_id
_entity_poly.type
_entity_poly.pdbx_seq_one_letter_code
_entity_poly.pdbx_strand_id
1 'polypeptide(L)' 'MGVYGEPSRRDKPRSRHHGLTQQKRQEIKEAFELFDTDGSGTIDAKELNVAMRALGFEMTEE' A
#
# COMPACT_ATOMS: atom_id res chain seq x y z
N MET A 1 42.47 28.77 19.63
CA MET A 1 42.49 28.22 18.26
C MET A 1 41.50 27.07 18.25
N GLY A 2 40.37 27.27 17.59
CA GLY A 2 39.17 26.45 17.76
C GLY A 2 39.19 25.14 17.00
N VAL A 3 38.47 24.15 17.52
CA VAL A 3 37.91 23.05 16.74
C VAL A 3 36.47 22.82 17.24
N TYR A 4 35.58 23.74 16.89
CA TYR A 4 34.14 23.47 16.93
C TYR A 4 33.73 22.92 15.55
N GLY A 5 33.13 21.73 15.56
CA GLY A 5 32.13 21.33 14.57
C GLY A 5 32.55 20.20 13.64
N GLU A 6 31.97 19.02 13.85
CA GLU A 6 31.37 18.24 12.76
C GLU A 6 30.12 17.48 13.21
N PRO A 7 29.15 17.21 12.31
CA PRO A 7 27.74 17.02 12.65
C PRO A 7 27.29 15.57 12.43
N SER A 8 26.60 14.97 13.41
CA SER A 8 25.92 13.68 13.19
C SER A 8 25.07 13.33 14.41
N ARG A 9 23.78 13.00 14.33
CA ARG A 9 22.90 12.72 13.19
C ARG A 9 21.53 13.28 13.59
N ARG A 10 20.84 13.93 12.67
CA ARG A 10 19.42 14.24 12.86
C ARG A 10 18.71 12.91 13.11
N ASP A 11 18.22 12.68 14.33
CA ASP A 11 17.19 11.69 14.58
C ASP A 11 16.00 12.06 13.71
N LYS A 12 15.96 11.51 12.49
CA LYS A 12 14.78 11.61 11.63
C LYS A 12 13.64 11.03 12.47
N PRO A 13 12.56 11.78 12.74
CA PRO A 13 11.42 11.19 13.42
C PRO A 13 11.02 9.98 12.60
N ARG A 14 11.08 8.80 13.23
CA ARG A 14 10.66 7.55 12.59
C ARG A 14 9.28 7.85 12.04
N SER A 15 9.18 7.80 10.70
CA SER A 15 7.94 8.01 9.97
C SER A 15 6.81 7.46 10.82
N ARG A 16 5.90 8.34 11.27
CA ARG A 16 4.71 7.89 12.01
C ARG A 16 4.03 6.91 11.08
N HIS A 17 4.20 5.63 11.36
CA HIS A 17 3.31 4.60 10.87
C HIS A 17 1.97 4.97 11.48
N HIS A 18 1.21 5.78 10.75
CA HIS A 18 -0.21 5.94 11.00
C HIS A 18 -0.76 4.55 10.75
N GLY A 19 -0.91 3.77 11.83
CA GLY A 19 -1.63 2.51 11.77
C GLY A 19 -2.97 2.80 11.11
N LEU A 20 -3.35 1.97 10.15
CA LEU A 20 -4.66 2.09 9.52
C LEU A 20 -5.70 2.06 10.63
N THR A 21 -6.62 3.04 10.63
CA THR A 21 -7.74 3.01 11.55
C THR A 21 -8.55 1.74 11.30
N GLN A 22 -9.28 1.26 12.32
CA GLN A 22 -10.13 0.07 12.16
C GLN A 22 -11.11 0.23 10.98
N GLN A 23 -11.66 1.43 10.82
CA GLN A 23 -12.53 1.77 9.69
C GLN A 23 -11.79 1.67 8.34
N LYS A 24 -10.59 2.26 8.22
CA LYS A 24 -9.83 2.19 6.97
C LYS A 24 -9.42 0.75 6.63
N ARG A 25 -9.10 -0.05 7.65
CA ARG A 25 -8.81 -1.47 7.48
C ARG A 25 -10.04 -2.25 6.98
N GLN A 26 -11.22 -1.93 7.49
CA GLN A 26 -12.47 -2.54 7.05
C GLN A 26 -12.81 -2.16 5.60
N GLU A 27 -12.70 -0.88 5.24
CA GLU A 27 -12.88 -0.41 3.85
C GLU A 27 -11.93 -1.11 2.88
N ILE A 28 -10.65 -1.27 3.26
CA ILE A 28 -9.66 -1.99 2.45
C ILE A 28 -10.02 -3.47 2.33
N LYS A 29 -10.51 -4.09 3.40
CA LYS A 29 -10.92 -5.51 3.40
C LYS A 29 -12.10 -5.74 2.46
N GLU A 30 -13.13 -4.90 2.54
CA GLU A 30 -14.31 -4.98 1.68
C GLU A 30 -13.96 -4.76 0.20
N ALA A 31 -13.08 -3.79 -0.08
CA ALA A 31 -12.58 -3.58 -1.44
C ALA A 31 -11.77 -4.78 -1.94
N PHE A 32 -10.96 -5.41 -1.07
CA PHE A 32 -10.18 -6.59 -1.43
C PHE A 32 -11.08 -7.80 -1.72
N GLU A 33 -12.08 -8.05 -0.88
CA GLU A 33 -13.07 -9.12 -1.05
C GLU A 33 -13.92 -8.96 -2.32
N LEU A 34 -14.07 -7.73 -2.84
CA LEU A 34 -14.74 -7.48 -4.11
C LEU A 34 -13.90 -7.97 -5.31
N PHE A 35 -12.57 -7.99 -5.18
CA PHE A 35 -11.65 -8.36 -6.26
C PHE A 35 -11.16 -9.81 -6.16
N ASP A 36 -11.05 -10.36 -4.95
CA ASP A 36 -10.79 -11.78 -4.67
C ASP A 36 -12.09 -12.57 -4.90
N THR A 37 -12.33 -12.90 -6.17
CA THR A 37 -13.58 -13.53 -6.63
C THR A 37 -13.66 -15.00 -6.26
N ASP A 38 -12.51 -15.66 -6.07
CA ASP A 38 -12.44 -17.06 -5.67
C ASP A 38 -12.41 -17.27 -4.14
N GLY A 39 -12.21 -16.18 -3.38
CA GLY A 39 -12.17 -16.20 -1.92
C GLY A 39 -10.91 -16.88 -1.38
N SER A 40 -9.82 -16.89 -2.15
CA SER A 40 -8.53 -17.48 -1.77
C SER A 40 -7.85 -16.71 -0.63
N GLY A 41 -8.25 -15.46 -0.39
CA GLY A 41 -7.59 -14.51 0.49
C GLY A 41 -6.39 -13.82 -0.18
N THR A 42 -6.21 -14.02 -1.49
CA THR A 42 -5.18 -13.41 -2.33
C THR A 42 -5.81 -12.88 -3.61
N ILE A 43 -5.19 -11.89 -4.27
CA ILE A 43 -5.62 -11.45 -5.61
C ILE A 43 -4.56 -11.94 -6.59
N ASP A 44 -4.95 -12.82 -7.50
CA ASP A 44 -4.05 -13.30 -8.54
C ASP A 44 -3.97 -12.31 -9.72
N ALA A 45 -3.08 -12.58 -10.67
CA ALA A 45 -2.88 -11.70 -11.83
C ALA A 45 -4.16 -11.55 -12.68
N LYS A 46 -4.99 -12.59 -12.75
CA LYS A 46 -6.25 -12.56 -13.51
C LYS A 46 -7.28 -11.69 -12.82
N GLU A 47 -7.47 -11.87 -11.51
CA GLU A 47 -8.37 -11.05 -10.71
C GLU A 47 -7.99 -9.57 -10.73
N LEU A 48 -6.68 -9.28 -10.64
CA LEU A 48 -6.19 -7.91 -10.77
C LEU A 48 -6.49 -7.33 -12.17
N ASN A 49 -6.35 -8.13 -13.22
CA ASN A 49 -6.67 -7.70 -14.59
C ASN A 49 -8.15 -7.38 -14.76
N VAL A 50 -9.02 -8.24 -14.24
CA VAL A 50 -10.47 -8.02 -14.23
C VAL A 50 -10.83 -6.76 -13.44
N ALA A 51 -10.25 -6.60 -12.24
CA ALA A 51 -10.45 -5.42 -11.39
C ALA A 51 -10.07 -4.12 -12.12
N MET A 52 -8.90 -4.10 -12.74
CA MET A 52 -8.38 -2.92 -13.43
C MET A 52 -9.19 -2.57 -14.67
N ARG A 53 -9.65 -3.59 -15.43
CA ARG A 53 -10.59 -3.40 -16.53
C ARG A 53 -11.95 -2.86 -16.05
N ALA A 54 -12.47 -3.35 -14.93
CA ALA A 54 -13.72 -2.86 -14.32
C ALA A 54 -13.62 -1.39 -13.86
N LEU A 55 -12.42 -0.95 -13.48
CA LEU A 55 -12.12 0.45 -13.15
C LEU A 55 -11.85 1.34 -14.39
N GLY A 56 -11.89 0.76 -15.60
CA GLY A 56 -11.69 1.49 -16.86
C GLY A 56 -10.23 1.62 -17.29
N PHE A 57 -9.31 0.85 -16.69
CA PHE A 57 -7.91 0.78 -17.13
C PHE A 57 -7.71 -0.35 -18.14
N GLU A 58 -6.96 -0.07 -19.21
CA GLU A 58 -6.51 -1.09 -20.15
C GLU A 58 -5.21 -1.72 -19.65
N MET A 59 -5.28 -2.97 -19.20
CA MET A 59 -4.09 -3.76 -18.91
C MET A 59 -3.63 -4.49 -20.18
N THR A 60 -2.39 -4.20 -20.59
CA THR A 60 -1.67 -5.00 -21.59
C THR A 60 -1.06 -6.21 -20.90
N GLU A 61 -1.31 -7.40 -21.45
CA GLU A 61 -0.56 -8.60 -21.09
C GLU A 61 0.81 -8.48 -21.75
N GLU A 62 1.88 -8.32 -20.96
CA GLU A 62 3.27 -8.51 -21.44
C GLU A 62 3.67 -9.98 -21.37
#